data_AF-A0A1Y4RWN9-F1
#
_entry.id   AF-A0A1Y4RWN9-F1
#
_cell.length_a   1.000
_cell.length_b   1.000
_cell.length_c   1.000
_cell.angle_alpha   90.00
_cell.angle_beta   90.00
_cell.angle_gamma   90.00
#
_symmetry.space_group_name_H-M   'P 1'
#
loop_
_entity.id
_entity.type
_entity.pdbx_description
1 polymer ?
#
loop_
_entity_poly.entity_id
_entity_poly.type
_entity_poly.pdbx_seq_one_letter_code
_entity_poly.pdbx_strand_id
1 'polypeptide(L)'
;MLKQENHKQLTKRILAVALLFLGILLGGTWKRTGFCFGDRVFSALGFPIWSNGTEGTHYPAIAGMVMILAGIAVLHMTLSKKARVWVWGIAIFLLLVINFSCAYV
;
A
#
# COMPACT_ATOMS: atom_id res chain seq x y z
N MET A 1 -1.44 -2.05 33.37
CA MET A 1 -2.04 -1.20 32.31
C MET A 1 -1.07 -0.91 31.15
N LEU A 2 0.16 -0.44 31.40
CA LEU A 2 1.15 -0.11 30.35
C LEU A 2 1.43 -1.22 29.31
N LYS A 3 1.46 -2.51 29.72
CA LYS A 3 1.67 -3.65 28.80
C LYS A 3 0.54 -3.79 27.76
N GLN A 4 -0.72 -3.59 28.17
CA GLN A 4 -1.90 -3.71 27.31
C GLN A 4 -1.95 -2.59 26.25
N GLU A 5 -1.54 -1.38 26.64
CA GLU A 5 -1.50 -0.23 25.74
C GLU A 5 -0.43 -0.40 24.65
N ASN A 6 0.75 -0.92 25.01
CA ASN A 6 1.80 -1.24 24.05
C ASN A 6 1.40 -2.32 23.04
N HIS A 7 0.69 -3.37 23.47
CA HIS A 7 0.17 -4.40 22.56
C HIS A 7 -0.83 -3.82 21.55
N LYS A 8 -1.77 -2.98 21.99
CA LYS A 8 -2.72 -2.31 21.08
C LYS A 8 -2.02 -1.43 20.06
N GLN A 9 -0.98 -0.69 20.46
CA GLN A 9 -0.20 0.14 19.55
C GLN A 9 0.59 -0.69 18.54
N LEU A 10 1.17 -1.81 18.97
CA LEU A 10 1.87 -2.73 18.08
C LEU A 10 0.91 -3.35 17.04
N THR A 11 -0.27 -3.81 17.46
CA THR A 11 -1.27 -4.37 16.54
C THR A 11 -1.70 -3.35 15.48
N LYS A 12 -1.95 -2.10 15.87
CA LYS A 12 -2.31 -1.04 14.91
C LYS A 12 -1.19 -0.75 13.91
N ARG A 13 0.08 -0.81 14.34
CA ARG A 13 1.23 -0.62 13.45
C ARG A 13 1.38 -1.77 12.46
N ILE A 14 1.20 -3.02 12.91
CA ILE A 14 1.22 -4.19 12.02
C ILE A 14 0.10 -4.08 10.98
N LEU A 15 -1.12 -3.73 11.42
CA LEU A 15 -2.26 -3.52 10.53
C LEU A 15 -1.97 -2.44 9.49
N ALA A 16 -1.35 -1.34 9.91
CA ALA A 16 -1.03 -0.24 9.01
C ALA A 16 0.02 -0.63 7.96
N VAL A 17 1.07 -1.37 8.34
CA VAL A 17 2.05 -1.90 7.39
C VAL A 17 1.40 -2.89 6.42
N ALA A 18 0.49 -3.75 6.92
CA ALA A 18 -0.27 -4.66 6.06
C ALA A 18 -1.16 -3.89 5.06
N LEU A 19 -1.82 -2.81 5.48
CA LEU A 19 -2.61 -1.94 4.60
C LEU A 19 -1.77 -1.29 3.51
N LEU A 20 -0.58 -0.79 3.86
CA LEU A 20 0.36 -0.23 2.89
C LEU A 20 0.79 -1.28 1.85
N PHE A 21 1.16 -2.47 2.32
CA PHE A 21 1.61 -3.55 1.44
C PHE A 21 0.50 -4.03 0.51
N LEU A 22 -0.71 -4.22 1.04
CA LEU A 22 -1.89 -4.59 0.25
C LEU A 22 -2.24 -3.50 -0.77
N GLY A 23 -2.14 -2.22 -0.40
CA GLY A 23 -2.41 -1.13 -1.32
C GLY A 23 -1.40 -1.07 -2.48
N ILE A 24 -0.12 -1.35 -2.21
CA ILE A 24 0.91 -1.50 -3.26
C ILE A 24 0.63 -2.72 -4.14
N LEU A 25 0.23 -3.85 -3.56
CA LEU A 25 -0.11 -5.05 -4.35
C LEU A 25 -1.33 -4.83 -5.24
N LEU A 26 -2.38 -4.17 -4.75
CA LEU A 26 -3.58 -3.89 -5.53
C LEU A 26 -3.36 -2.83 -6.61
N GLY A 27 -2.67 -1.73 -6.29
CA GLY A 27 -2.50 -0.61 -7.22
C GLY A 27 -1.23 -0.67 -8.07
N GLY A 28 -0.28 -1.53 -7.72
CA GLY A 28 1.00 -1.66 -8.41
C GLY A 28 0.85 -2.35 -9.77
N THR A 29 1.38 -1.70 -10.81
CA THR A 29 1.51 -2.31 -12.14
C THR A 29 2.97 -2.60 -12.41
N TRP A 30 3.32 -3.87 -12.65
CA TRP A 30 4.68 -4.23 -13.04
C TRP A 30 4.87 -3.95 -14.53
N LYS A 31 5.59 -2.86 -14.84
CA LYS A 31 5.86 -2.41 -16.23
C LYS A 31 6.41 -3.49 -17.15
N ARG A 32 7.24 -4.41 -16.64
CA ARG A 32 7.84 -5.49 -17.44
C ARG A 32 6.82 -6.48 -18.00
N THR A 33 5.70 -6.70 -17.30
CA THR A 33 4.72 -7.73 -17.66
C THR A 33 3.36 -7.15 -17.99
N GLY A 34 3.14 -5.84 -17.77
CA GLY A 34 1.81 -5.22 -17.81
C GLY A 34 0.86 -5.81 -16.77
N PHE A 35 1.39 -6.56 -15.79
CA PHE A 35 0.59 -7.28 -14.81
C PHE A 35 0.28 -6.40 -13.60
N CYS A 36 -1.00 -6.24 -13.30
CA CYS A 36 -1.49 -5.70 -12.04
C CYS A 36 -2.23 -6.81 -11.28
N PHE A 37 -1.81 -7.08 -10.05
CA PHE A 37 -2.48 -8.08 -9.21
C PHE A 37 -3.91 -7.65 -8.86
N GLY A 38 -4.13 -6.34 -8.68
CA GLY A 38 -5.46 -5.77 -8.47
C GLY A 38 -6.45 -6.08 -9.60
N ASP A 39 -6.00 -6.15 -10.85
CA ASP A 39 -6.86 -6.51 -12.00
C ASP A 39 -7.45 -7.91 -11.84
N ARG A 40 -6.63 -8.87 -11.37
CA ARG A 40 -7.07 -10.25 -11.11
C ARG A 40 -8.08 -10.30 -9.97
N VAL A 41 -7.85 -9.53 -8.90
CA VAL A 41 -8.77 -9.44 -7.77
C VAL A 41 -10.12 -8.85 -8.21
N PHE A 42 -10.10 -7.73 -8.93
CA PHE A 42 -11.32 -7.09 -9.42
C PHE A 42 -12.06 -7.98 -10.42
N SER A 43 -11.33 -8.61 -11.35
CA SER A 43 -11.90 -9.56 -12.31
C SER A 43 -12.53 -10.78 -11.63
N ALA A 44 -11.87 -11.37 -10.64
CA ALA A 44 -12.40 -12.52 -9.90
C ALA A 44 -13.66 -12.16 -9.08
N LEU A 45 -13.76 -10.92 -8.62
CA LEU A 45 -14.93 -10.41 -7.91
C LEU A 45 -16.04 -9.91 -8.86
N GLY A 46 -15.80 -9.91 -10.18
CA GLY A 46 -16.76 -9.41 -11.19
C GLY A 46 -16.86 -7.88 -11.26
N PHE A 47 -15.91 -7.14 -10.69
CA PHE A 47 -15.86 -5.68 -10.78
C PHE A 47 -15.18 -5.21 -12.08
N PRO A 48 -15.62 -4.08 -12.65
CA PRO A 48 -14.89 -3.47 -13.76
C PRO A 48 -13.49 -3.06 -13.31
N ILE A 49 -12.50 -3.28 -14.18
CA ILE A 49 -11.10 -2.90 -13.92
C ILE A 49 -10.89 -1.42 -14.26
N TRP A 50 -11.52 -0.98 -15.35
CA TRP A 50 -11.48 0.39 -15.84
C TRP A 50 -12.89 0.97 -15.89
N SER A 51 -13.00 2.29 -15.76
CA SER A 51 -14.29 2.99 -15.88
C SER A 51 -14.89 2.92 -17.28
N ASN A 52 -14.06 2.74 -18.33
CA ASN A 52 -14.51 2.71 -19.71
C ASN A 52 -13.88 1.54 -20.48
N GLY A 53 -14.35 0.32 -20.21
CA GLY A 53 -13.88 -0.89 -20.89
C GLY A 53 -12.43 -1.23 -20.55
N THR A 54 -11.49 -0.81 -21.38
CA THR A 54 -10.05 -1.06 -21.24
C THR A 54 -9.24 0.19 -20.88
N GLU A 55 -9.90 1.33 -20.71
CA GLU A 55 -9.25 2.63 -20.53
C GLU A 55 -10.06 3.56 -19.60
N GLY A 56 -9.47 4.71 -19.24
CA GLY A 56 -10.05 5.65 -18.29
C GLY A 56 -9.53 5.47 -16.86
N THR A 57 -10.41 5.49 -15.87
CA THR A 57 -10.03 5.38 -14.46
C THR A 57 -9.77 3.93 -14.06
N HIS A 58 -8.56 3.63 -13.60
CA HIS A 58 -8.17 2.31 -13.11
C HIS A 58 -8.62 2.11 -11.65
N TYR A 59 -9.67 1.33 -11.44
CA TYR A 59 -10.26 1.13 -10.11
C TYR A 59 -9.33 0.39 -9.14
N PRO A 60 -8.56 -0.63 -9.55
CA PRO A 60 -7.58 -1.26 -8.66
C PRO A 60 -6.52 -0.28 -8.15
N ALA A 61 -6.05 0.66 -8.99
CA ALA A 61 -5.15 1.72 -8.55
C ALA A 61 -5.79 2.65 -7.51
N ILE A 62 -7.04 3.05 -7.69
CA ILE A 62 -7.77 3.86 -6.70
C ILE A 62 -7.92 3.10 -5.38
N ALA A 63 -8.35 1.83 -5.42
CA ALA A 63 -8.48 1.02 -4.23
C ALA A 63 -7.15 0.88 -3.49
N GLY A 64 -6.06 0.63 -4.24
CA GLY A 64 -4.70 0.60 -3.70
C GLY A 64 -4.30 1.91 -3.01
N MET A 65 -4.59 3.05 -3.66
CA MET A 65 -4.33 4.39 -3.11
C MET A 65 -5.09 4.63 -1.79
N VAL A 66 -6.37 4.28 -1.73
CA VAL A 66 -7.18 4.43 -0.51
C VAL A 66 -6.62 3.58 0.63
N MET A 67 -6.20 2.34 0.35
CA MET A 67 -5.56 1.48 1.33
C MET A 67 -4.24 2.04 1.85
N ILE A 68 -3.41 2.61 0.95
CA ILE A 68 -2.16 3.26 1.33
C ILE A 68 -2.43 4.45 2.25
N LEU A 69 -3.38 5.32 1.89
CA LEU A 69 -3.74 6.49 2.71
C LEU A 69 -4.25 6.07 4.10
N ALA A 70 -5.08 5.02 4.17
CA ALA A 70 -5.53 4.46 5.44
C ALA A 70 -4.35 3.92 6.28
N GLY A 71 -3.41 3.19 5.66
CA GLY A 71 -2.20 2.72 6.33
C GLY A 71 -1.34 3.87 6.89
N ILE A 72 -1.12 4.93 6.10
CA ILE A 72 -0.40 6.14 6.55
C ILE A 72 -1.12 6.78 7.73
N ALA A 73 -2.45 6.94 7.67
CA ALA A 73 -3.23 7.55 8.74
C ALA A 73 -3.10 6.77 10.06
N VAL A 74 -3.20 5.44 10.00
CA VAL A 74 -3.04 4.57 11.19
C VAL A 74 -1.61 4.63 11.74
N LEU A 75 -0.58 4.67 10.89
CA LEU A 75 0.81 4.86 11.35
C LEU A 75 1.01 6.24 11.99
N HIS A 76 0.46 7.29 11.39
CA HIS A 76 0.59 8.66 11.88
C HIS A 76 0.03 8.84 13.30
N MET A 77 -1.10 8.18 13.60
CA MET A 77 -1.77 8.22 14.91
C MET A 77 -1.07 7.39 15.99
N THR A 78 -0.18 6.47 15.62
CA THR A 78 0.42 5.50 16.56
C THR A 78 1.92 5.71 16.80
N LEU A 79 2.58 6.59 16.03
CA LEU A 79 4.02 6.86 16.14
C LEU A 79 4.33 8.23 16.77
N SER A 80 5.38 8.25 17.60
CA SER A 80 6.00 9.48 18.10
C SER A 80 6.80 10.18 16.98
N LYS A 81 7.07 11.49 17.14
CA LYS A 81 7.78 12.31 16.13
C LYS A 81 9.08 11.69 15.61
N LYS A 82 9.92 11.11 16.49
CA LYS A 82 11.19 10.45 16.10
C LYS A 82 10.98 9.17 15.29
N ALA A 83 10.04 8.31 15.71
CA ALA A 83 9.76 7.06 15.02
C ALA A 83 9.17 7.31 13.62
N ARG A 84 8.38 8.38 13.47
CA ARG A 84 7.77 8.75 12.20
C ARG A 84 8.81 9.01 11.11
N VAL A 85 9.88 9.75 11.44
CA VAL A 85 10.98 10.03 10.50
C VAL A 85 11.69 8.74 10.08
N TRP A 86 11.89 7.80 11.00
CA TRP A 86 12.50 6.50 10.70
C TRP A 86 11.64 5.65 9.76
N VAL A 87 10.33 5.59 9.98
CA VAL A 87 9.41 4.84 9.11
C VAL A 87 9.34 5.47 7.71
N TRP A 88 9.30 6.79 7.61
CA TRP A 88 9.36 7.48 6.32
C TRP A 88 10.70 7.23 5.61
N GLY A 89 11.82 7.20 6.35
CA GLY A 89 13.12 6.83 5.80
C GLY A 89 13.13 5.41 5.19
N ILE A 90 12.59 4.43 5.91
CA ILE A 90 12.48 3.04 5.42
C ILE A 90 11.54 2.95 4.22
N ALA A 91 10.40 3.65 4.25
CA ALA A 91 9.44 3.66 3.14
C ALA A 91 10.04 4.26 1.88
N ILE A 92 10.75 5.39 1.98
CA ILE A 92 11.45 6.03 0.86
C ILE A 92 12.55 5.09 0.33
N PHE A 93 13.32 4.47 1.21
CA PHE A 93 14.33 3.49 0.80
C PHE A 93 13.72 2.30 0.05
N LEU A 94 12.62 1.73 0.55
CA LEU A 94 11.89 0.65 -0.12
C LEU A 94 11.35 1.10 -1.48
N LEU A 95 10.78 2.31 -1.58
CA LEU A 95 10.31 2.87 -2.85
C LEU A 95 11.47 3.05 -3.84
N LEU A 96 12.64 3.51 -3.38
CA LEU A 96 13.83 3.64 -4.20
C LEU A 96 14.34 2.28 -4.67
N VAL A 97 14.37 1.27 -3.81
CA VAL A 97 14.74 -0.11 -4.17
C VAL A 97 13.76 -0.67 -5.19
N ILE A 98 12.45 -0.54 -4.95
CA ILE A 98 11.40 -0.99 -5.90
C ILE A 98 11.53 -0.26 -7.23
N ASN A 99 11.77 1.06 -7.21
CA ASN A 99 11.94 1.85 -8.42
C ASN A 99 13.20 1.41 -9.18
N PHE A 100 14.33 1.23 -8.50
CA PHE A 100 15.56 0.71 -9.09
C PHE A 100 15.34 -0.69 -9.71
N SER A 101 14.65 -1.57 -8.99
CA SER A 101 14.30 -2.91 -9.47
C SER A 101 13.26 -2.91 -10.60
N CYS A 102 12.43 -1.87 -10.75
CA CYS A 102 11.45 -1.76 -11.85
C CYS A 102 11.96 -0.95 -13.05
N ALA A 103 12.98 -0.11 -12.86
CA ALA A 103 13.52 0.78 -13.89
C ALA A 103 14.74 0.17 -14.61
N TYR A 104 15.56 -0.62 -13.92
CA TYR A 104 16.82 -1.16 -14.45
C TYR A 104 16.85 -2.67 -14.66
N VAL A 105 15.77 -3.35 -14.27
CA VAL A 105 15.46 -4.72 -14.66
C VAL A 105 14.23 -4.57 -15.54
#